data_AF-A0A8C6VJ92-F1
#
_entry.id   AF-A0A8C6VJ92-F1
#
_cell.length_a   1.000
_cell.length_b   1.000
_cell.length_c   1.000
_cell.angle_alpha   90.00
_cell.angle_beta   90.00
_cell.angle_gamma   90.00
#
_symmetry.space_group_name_H-M   'P 1'
#
loop_
_entity.id
_entity.type
_entity.pdbx_description
1 polymer ?
#
loop_
_entity_poly.entity_id
_entity_poly.type
_entity_poly.pdbx_seq_one_letter_code
_entity_poly.pdbx_strand_id
1 'polypeptide(L)'
;MFSSRKLLTRLCPDHSERRETSLDGNRQKGPITNQNGSSTEKLRWPISFLVPCTHKIIWKYLGEIKRCPEHTFSFKIISGAANVVGPSICFDGNMLMSNVKNNVGRGLNMALINGTTGQLIKIDSFDMYSGDINNLLNFMKGISKGTLVLLASYDDPATKLNDEARQLFSDLGSKYASQMGFRDNWIFVGGSGLKNKSPFEQHLKNNQETNKYDGWPELLEMEGCVPKKID
;
A
#
# COMPACT_ATOMS: atom_id res chain seq x y z
N MET A 1 57.07 -1.83 -33.63
CA MET A 1 58.08 -1.23 -32.73
C MET A 1 57.33 -0.43 -31.67
N PHE A 2 57.52 -0.82 -30.41
CA PHE A 2 56.92 -0.21 -29.22
C PHE A 2 57.55 1.16 -28.90
N SER A 3 56.75 2.09 -28.38
CA SER A 3 57.18 3.08 -27.37
C SER A 3 55.91 3.69 -26.75
N SER A 4 55.36 3.23 -25.62
CA SER A 4 55.77 3.28 -24.20
C SER A 4 55.74 4.67 -23.52
N ARG A 5 54.78 4.76 -22.57
CA ARG A 5 54.82 5.40 -21.22
C ARG A 5 54.54 6.91 -21.11
N LYS A 6 53.41 7.31 -20.47
CA LYS A 6 53.17 7.61 -19.01
C LYS A 6 53.71 9.01 -18.64
N LEU A 7 53.12 9.88 -17.81
CA LEU A 7 51.94 9.98 -16.93
C LEU A 7 51.89 11.46 -16.43
N LEU A 8 50.80 11.88 -15.75
CA LEU A 8 50.64 13.06 -14.86
C LEU A 8 50.58 14.45 -15.53
N THR A 9 49.59 15.31 -15.29
CA THR A 9 49.25 15.92 -14.00
C THR A 9 47.90 16.68 -14.07
N ARG A 10 47.37 16.98 -12.88
CA ARG A 10 46.14 17.72 -12.54
C ARG A 10 46.07 19.14 -13.13
N LEU A 11 44.86 19.74 -13.14
CA LEU A 11 44.57 21.06 -12.52
C LEU A 11 43.07 21.45 -12.70
N CYS A 12 42.33 21.49 -11.58
CA CYS A 12 41.18 22.37 -11.39
C CYS A 12 41.70 23.72 -10.86
N PRO A 13 41.07 24.87 -11.18
CA PRO A 13 41.35 26.12 -10.50
C PRO A 13 40.56 26.30 -9.20
N ASP A 14 41.29 26.84 -8.24
CA ASP A 14 40.98 27.27 -6.89
C ASP A 14 40.22 28.62 -6.87
N HIS A 15 39.35 28.85 -5.88
CA HIS A 15 39.38 30.12 -5.15
C HIS A 15 38.66 30.08 -3.78
N SER A 16 39.50 30.14 -2.75
CA SER A 16 39.42 30.95 -1.52
C SER A 16 38.54 30.54 -0.34
N GLU A 17 39.27 30.05 0.68
CA GLU A 17 39.11 30.19 2.12
C GLU A 17 38.62 31.57 2.63
N ARG A 18 37.85 31.57 3.74
CA ARG A 18 38.42 31.98 5.04
C ARG A 18 37.55 31.73 6.29
N ARG A 19 38.28 31.30 7.32
CA ARG A 19 38.14 31.47 8.79
C ARG A 19 37.44 30.39 9.62
N GLU A 20 38.29 29.52 10.15
CA GLU A 20 38.18 28.89 11.47
C GLU A 20 38.17 29.93 12.61
N THR A 21 37.43 29.63 13.68
CA THR A 21 37.89 29.85 15.05
C THR A 21 37.55 28.62 15.88
N SER A 22 38.59 28.02 16.43
CA SER A 22 38.58 26.88 17.36
C SER A 22 38.29 27.37 18.78
N LEU A 23 37.42 26.66 19.50
CA LEU A 23 37.46 26.57 20.96
C LEU A 23 37.23 25.10 21.36
N ASP A 24 38.23 24.58 22.06
CA ASP A 24 38.32 23.23 22.62
C ASP A 24 37.17 22.88 23.56
N GLY A 25 36.67 21.65 23.43
CA GLY A 25 35.61 21.08 24.26
C GLY A 25 35.60 19.57 24.16
N ASN A 26 36.62 18.95 24.76
CA ASN A 26 36.83 17.52 24.86
C ASN A 26 35.64 16.83 25.55
N ARG A 27 34.82 16.05 24.82
CA ARG A 27 33.91 15.06 25.41
C ARG A 27 33.76 13.87 24.47
N GLN A 28 34.57 12.84 24.72
CA GLN A 28 34.34 11.49 24.24
C GLN A 28 32.93 11.04 24.70
N LYS A 29 31.98 10.93 23.77
CA LYS A 29 30.75 10.16 24.01
C LYS A 29 31.06 8.71 23.67
N GLY A 30 31.42 7.95 24.70
CA GLY A 30 31.40 6.49 24.65
C GLY A 30 30.01 5.95 24.32
N PRO A 31 29.89 4.68 23.92
CA PRO A 31 28.63 4.09 23.51
C PRO A 31 27.64 4.09 24.68
N ILE A 32 26.46 4.67 24.45
CA ILE A 32 25.33 4.57 25.37
C ILE A 32 24.79 3.14 25.21
N THR A 33 25.05 2.31 26.21
CA THR A 33 24.49 0.97 26.36
C THR A 33 23.02 1.08 26.74
N ASN A 34 22.11 0.71 25.83
CA ASN A 34 20.73 0.42 26.21
C ASN A 34 20.66 -1.05 26.64
N GLN A 35 20.42 -1.26 27.93
CA GLN A 35 19.98 -2.53 28.50
C GLN A 35 18.56 -2.81 28.04
N ASN A 36 18.44 -3.45 26.89
CA ASN A 36 17.42 -4.43 26.52
C ASN A 36 17.71 -4.82 25.09
N GLY A 37 18.36 -5.98 24.94
CA GLY A 37 18.70 -6.57 23.65
C GLY A 37 17.43 -6.87 22.85
N SER A 38 17.07 -5.96 21.97
CA SER A 38 16.35 -6.27 20.75
C SER A 38 17.15 -5.60 19.64
N SER A 39 17.83 -6.42 18.86
CA SER A 39 18.44 -6.02 17.61
C SER A 39 17.41 -5.21 16.81
N THR A 40 17.69 -3.94 16.54
CA THR A 40 17.05 -3.24 15.44
C THR A 40 17.58 -3.89 14.15
N GLU A 41 17.08 -5.08 13.84
CA GLU A 41 17.05 -5.53 12.46
C GLU A 41 16.37 -4.41 11.69
N LYS A 42 17.09 -3.82 10.73
CA LYS A 42 16.46 -2.96 9.71
C LYS A 42 15.26 -3.76 9.22
N LEU A 43 14.04 -3.32 9.52
CA LEU A 43 12.82 -4.00 9.08
C LEU A 43 12.95 -4.23 7.59
N ARG A 44 13.26 -5.47 7.22
CA ARG A 44 13.38 -5.87 5.82
C ARG A 44 11.95 -6.00 5.35
N TRP A 45 11.45 -4.92 4.75
CA TRP A 45 10.12 -4.90 4.16
C TRP A 45 9.96 -6.14 3.27
N PRO A 46 8.79 -6.81 3.30
CA PRO A 46 8.52 -7.90 2.38
C PRO A 46 8.84 -7.44 0.95
N ILE A 47 9.51 -8.28 0.15
CA ILE A 47 9.94 -7.93 -1.21
C ILE A 47 8.78 -7.36 -2.05
N SER A 48 7.56 -7.81 -1.77
CA SER A 48 6.31 -7.31 -2.37
C SER A 48 6.08 -5.81 -2.21
N PHE A 49 6.48 -5.20 -1.08
CA PHE A 49 6.40 -3.74 -0.88
C PHE A 49 7.51 -2.94 -1.57
N LEU A 50 8.56 -3.62 -2.03
CA LEU A 50 9.63 -3.02 -2.83
C LEU A 50 9.32 -3.07 -4.34
N VAL A 51 8.24 -3.74 -4.76
CA VAL A 51 7.83 -3.77 -6.16
C VAL A 51 7.36 -2.37 -6.56
N PRO A 52 7.97 -1.76 -7.59
CA PRO A 52 7.60 -0.41 -8.01
C PRO A 52 6.15 -0.38 -8.50
N CYS A 53 5.42 0.66 -8.11
CA CYS A 53 4.13 0.98 -8.70
C CYS A 53 4.37 1.42 -10.14
N THR A 54 3.91 0.62 -11.10
CA THR A 54 4.09 0.89 -12.53
C THR A 54 2.82 0.59 -13.30
N HIS A 55 2.69 1.13 -14.52
CA HIS A 55 1.62 0.79 -15.45
C HIS A 55 1.70 -0.66 -15.98
N LYS A 56 2.77 -1.40 -15.63
CA LYS A 56 3.01 -2.76 -16.06
C LYS A 56 2.74 -3.71 -14.91
N ILE A 57 2.09 -4.82 -15.23
CA ILE A 57 1.84 -5.90 -14.27
C ILE A 57 2.95 -6.93 -14.44
N ILE A 58 3.51 -7.38 -13.32
CA ILE A 58 4.60 -8.36 -13.31
C ILE A 58 4.01 -9.68 -12.83
N TRP A 59 3.51 -10.49 -13.77
CA TRP A 59 2.98 -11.81 -13.43
C TRP A 59 4.10 -12.70 -12.89
N LYS A 60 4.13 -12.87 -11.56
CA LYS A 60 5.23 -13.53 -10.82
C LYS A 60 5.56 -14.95 -11.31
N TYR A 61 4.57 -15.67 -11.84
CA TYR A 61 4.74 -17.03 -12.35
C TYR A 61 5.22 -17.12 -13.79
N LEU A 62 5.07 -16.04 -14.57
CA LEU A 62 5.46 -16.03 -15.98
C LEU A 62 6.81 -15.35 -16.22
N GLY A 63 7.32 -14.57 -15.26
CA GLY A 63 8.55 -13.77 -15.45
C GLY A 63 8.42 -12.71 -16.56
N GLU A 64 7.25 -12.59 -17.17
CA GLU A 64 6.94 -11.66 -18.25
C GLU A 64 6.26 -10.42 -17.68
N ILE A 65 6.87 -9.26 -17.92
CA ILE A 65 6.26 -7.97 -17.65
C ILE A 65 5.25 -7.69 -18.76
N LYS A 66 3.95 -7.81 -18.46
CA LYS A 66 2.88 -7.53 -19.43
C LYS A 66 2.21 -6.20 -19.14
N ARG A 67 1.94 -5.45 -20.21
CA ARG A 67 1.06 -4.28 -20.13
C ARG A 67 -0.38 -4.76 -20.03
N CYS A 68 -1.19 -4.02 -19.30
CA CYS A 68 -2.63 -4.21 -19.36
C CYS A 68 -3.15 -4.00 -20.78
N PRO A 69 -4.21 -4.72 -21.21
CA PRO A 69 -4.84 -4.49 -22.50
C PRO A 69 -5.33 -3.04 -22.66
N GLU A 70 -5.55 -2.61 -23.90
CA GLU A 70 -6.18 -1.32 -24.16
C GLU A 70 -7.56 -1.22 -23.47
N HIS A 71 -7.98 0.01 -23.17
CA HIS A 71 -9.23 0.28 -22.45
C HIS A 71 -9.35 -0.41 -21.09
N THR A 72 -8.22 -0.61 -20.40
CA THR A 72 -8.20 -1.03 -18.99
C THR A 72 -7.30 -0.11 -18.16
N PHE A 73 -7.42 -0.16 -16.84
CA PHE A 73 -6.49 0.44 -15.89
C PHE A 73 -5.77 -0.65 -15.11
N SER A 74 -4.45 -0.51 -14.92
CA SER A 74 -3.70 -1.42 -14.05
C SER A 74 -3.92 -1.07 -12.57
N PHE A 75 -3.90 -2.06 -11.70
CA PHE A 75 -3.88 -1.84 -10.25
C PHE A 75 -3.00 -2.87 -9.55
N LYS A 76 -2.50 -2.50 -8.38
CA LYS A 76 -1.86 -3.40 -7.42
C LYS A 76 -2.24 -2.98 -6.01
N ILE A 77 -2.75 -3.92 -5.23
CA ILE A 77 -3.19 -3.72 -3.85
C ILE A 77 -2.49 -4.74 -2.97
N ILE A 78 -1.95 -4.26 -1.85
CA ILE A 78 -1.36 -5.09 -0.80
C ILE A 78 -2.02 -4.69 0.51
N SER A 79 -2.53 -5.66 1.29
CA SER A 79 -3.04 -5.38 2.64
C SER A 79 -1.90 -5.03 3.60
N GLY A 80 -2.24 -4.56 4.79
CA GLY A 80 -1.27 -4.45 5.88
C GLY A 80 -0.74 -5.82 6.33
N ALA A 81 0.43 -5.81 6.95
CA ALA A 81 1.00 -6.95 7.64
C ALA A 81 0.95 -6.69 9.15
N ALA A 82 0.06 -7.43 9.83
CA ALA A 82 -0.33 -7.17 11.21
C ALA A 82 -0.67 -5.68 11.44
N ASN A 83 -0.11 -5.08 12.48
CA ASN A 83 -0.23 -3.67 12.85
C ASN A 83 1.08 -2.88 12.68
N VAL A 84 2.05 -3.44 11.94
CA VAL A 84 3.41 -2.89 11.82
C VAL A 84 3.62 -2.24 10.46
N VAL A 85 3.15 -2.90 9.40
CA VAL A 85 3.28 -2.44 8.02
C VAL A 85 1.87 -2.18 7.48
N GLY A 86 1.63 -0.94 7.04
CA GLY A 86 0.36 -0.56 6.46
C GLY A 86 0.22 -1.03 5.00
N PRO A 87 -0.98 -0.87 4.43
CA PRO A 87 -1.29 -1.34 3.09
C PRO A 87 -0.65 -0.46 2.02
N SER A 88 -0.69 -0.95 0.77
CA SER A 88 -0.38 -0.13 -0.40
C SER A 88 -1.46 -0.27 -1.47
N ILE A 89 -1.83 0.86 -2.08
CA ILE A 89 -2.77 0.93 -3.20
C ILE A 89 -2.09 1.71 -4.33
N CYS A 90 -1.77 0.99 -5.40
CA CYS A 90 -1.23 1.51 -6.64
C CYS A 90 -2.30 1.39 -7.73
N PHE A 91 -2.51 2.47 -8.48
CA PHE A 91 -3.46 2.50 -9.58
C PHE A 91 -2.85 3.22 -10.77
N ASP A 92 -2.81 2.54 -11.91
CA ASP A 92 -2.28 3.00 -13.17
C ASP A 92 -0.94 3.73 -13.02
N GLY A 93 0.05 3.04 -12.44
CA GLY A 93 1.39 3.58 -12.20
C GLY A 93 1.51 4.64 -11.10
N ASN A 94 0.41 5.05 -10.47
CA ASN A 94 0.39 6.05 -9.41
C ASN A 94 0.17 5.42 -8.03
N MET A 95 1.12 5.65 -7.11
CA MET A 95 0.97 5.24 -5.72
C MET A 95 -0.03 6.16 -5.02
N LEU A 96 -1.22 5.65 -4.72
CA LEU A 96 -2.31 6.39 -4.09
C LEU A 96 -2.19 6.37 -2.58
N MET A 97 -1.98 5.19 -1.99
CA MET A 97 -1.88 5.01 -0.53
C MET A 97 -0.69 4.15 -0.15
N SER A 98 0.11 4.57 0.84
CA SER A 98 1.20 3.79 1.42
C SER A 98 1.73 4.39 2.73
N ASN A 99 2.49 3.63 3.52
CA ASN A 99 3.21 4.15 4.68
C ASN A 99 4.13 5.33 4.32
N VAL A 100 4.81 5.28 3.17
CA VAL A 100 5.73 6.34 2.73
C VAL A 100 4.98 7.64 2.45
N LYS A 101 3.74 7.56 1.97
CA LYS A 101 2.87 8.72 1.76
C LYS A 101 2.21 9.22 3.04
N ASN A 102 2.38 8.50 4.16
CA ASN A 102 1.80 8.82 5.47
C ASN A 102 0.27 9.06 5.41
N ASN A 103 -0.44 8.25 4.63
CA ASN A 103 -1.88 8.40 4.39
C ASN A 103 -2.65 7.08 4.54
N VAL A 104 -2.12 6.17 5.37
CA VAL A 104 -2.76 4.88 5.70
C VAL A 104 -2.97 4.77 7.20
N GLY A 105 -4.03 4.09 7.59
CA GLY A 105 -4.44 3.94 8.99
C GLY A 105 -5.06 2.57 9.25
N ARG A 106 -5.14 2.18 10.54
CA ARG A 106 -5.82 0.94 10.95
C ARG A 106 -7.25 0.90 10.38
N GLY A 107 -7.73 -0.30 10.06
CA GLY A 107 -9.05 -0.54 9.53
C GLY A 107 -9.08 -0.62 8.00
N LEU A 108 -10.00 0.09 7.38
CA LEU A 108 -10.23 0.06 5.93
C LEU A 108 -9.59 1.28 5.26
N ASN A 109 -8.68 1.03 4.32
CA ASN A 109 -8.04 2.08 3.52
C ASN A 109 -8.64 2.04 2.12
N MET A 110 -9.23 3.15 1.68
CA MET A 110 -10.07 3.18 0.48
C MET A 110 -9.65 4.30 -0.48
N ALA A 111 -9.67 3.98 -1.77
CA ALA A 111 -9.51 4.94 -2.86
C ALA A 111 -10.71 4.88 -3.83
N LEU A 112 -11.30 6.04 -4.09
CA LEU A 112 -12.39 6.23 -5.06
C LEU A 112 -11.82 6.83 -6.34
N ILE A 113 -12.12 6.20 -7.47
CA ILE A 113 -11.55 6.56 -8.77
C ILE A 113 -12.68 6.66 -9.79
N ASN A 114 -12.61 7.65 -10.68
CA ASN A 114 -13.54 7.74 -11.80
C ASN A 114 -13.28 6.58 -12.77
N GLY A 115 -14.27 5.69 -12.97
CA GLY A 115 -14.10 4.50 -13.80
C GLY A 115 -13.97 4.74 -15.30
N THR A 116 -14.28 5.95 -15.77
CA THR A 116 -14.12 6.36 -17.18
C THR A 116 -12.75 7.01 -17.40
N THR A 117 -12.37 7.98 -16.55
CA THR A 117 -11.15 8.79 -16.75
C THR A 117 -9.93 8.23 -16.02
N GLY A 118 -10.11 7.40 -14.99
CA GLY A 118 -9.03 6.92 -14.12
C GLY A 118 -8.56 7.96 -13.10
N GLN A 119 -9.21 9.13 -13.03
CA GLN A 119 -8.82 10.19 -12.10
C GLN A 119 -9.21 9.85 -10.66
N LEU A 120 -8.31 10.16 -9.73
CA LEU A 120 -8.58 10.03 -8.30
C LEU A 120 -9.67 11.00 -7.86
N ILE A 121 -10.70 10.49 -7.18
CA ILE A 121 -11.78 11.29 -6.60
C ILE A 121 -11.47 11.58 -5.13
N LYS A 122 -11.21 10.53 -4.34
CA LYS A 122 -10.98 10.66 -2.90
C LYS A 122 -10.20 9.46 -2.37
N ILE A 123 -9.41 9.69 -1.32
CA ILE A 123 -8.78 8.64 -0.51
C ILE A 123 -9.10 8.90 0.96
N ASP A 124 -9.26 7.84 1.74
CA ASP A 124 -9.44 7.95 3.18
C ASP A 124 -9.14 6.62 3.88
N SER A 125 -9.00 6.66 5.21
CA SER A 125 -8.84 5.48 6.05
C SER A 125 -9.81 5.51 7.23
N PHE A 126 -10.44 4.38 7.52
CA PHE A 126 -11.49 4.26 8.53
C PHE A 126 -11.10 3.23 9.59
N ASP A 127 -10.88 3.68 10.83
CA ASP A 127 -10.55 2.80 11.96
C ASP A 127 -11.75 1.93 12.35
N MET A 128 -11.73 0.67 11.92
CA MET A 128 -12.77 -0.31 12.19
C MET A 128 -12.61 -1.04 13.52
N TYR A 129 -11.62 -0.67 14.35
CA TYR A 129 -11.46 -1.21 15.71
C TYR A 129 -12.05 -0.28 16.77
N SER A 130 -11.60 0.98 16.79
CA SER A 130 -12.03 1.98 17.80
C SER A 130 -12.67 3.23 17.22
N GLY A 131 -12.74 3.36 15.89
CA GLY A 131 -13.32 4.53 15.25
C GLY A 131 -14.84 4.54 15.21
N ASP A 132 -15.38 5.65 14.69
CA ASP A 132 -16.80 5.81 14.42
C ASP A 132 -17.15 5.28 13.02
N ILE A 133 -18.08 4.31 12.98
CA ILE A 133 -18.58 3.70 11.75
C ILE A 133 -19.28 4.72 10.83
N ASN A 134 -19.82 5.81 11.36
CA ASN A 134 -20.50 6.84 10.58
C ASN A 134 -19.57 7.51 9.56
N ASN A 135 -18.26 7.59 9.86
CA ASN A 135 -17.29 8.15 8.92
C ASN A 135 -17.22 7.32 7.63
N LEU A 136 -17.19 5.99 7.75
CA LEU A 136 -17.23 5.08 6.62
C LEU A 136 -18.57 5.18 5.87
N LEU A 137 -19.68 5.14 6.60
CA LEU A 137 -21.02 5.19 5.98
C LEU A 137 -21.23 6.48 5.18
N ASN A 138 -20.85 7.63 5.73
CA ASN A 138 -20.93 8.91 5.04
C ASN A 138 -20.03 8.96 3.81
N PHE A 139 -18.83 8.38 3.88
CA PHE A 139 -17.93 8.26 2.74
C PHE A 139 -18.54 7.39 1.64
N MET A 140 -19.11 6.24 1.98
CA MET A 140 -19.66 5.28 1.02
C MET A 140 -20.97 5.77 0.38
N LYS A 141 -21.83 6.49 1.12
CA LYS A 141 -23.05 7.10 0.59
C LYS A 141 -22.78 8.18 -0.47
N GLY A 142 -21.57 8.76 -0.47
CA GLY A 142 -21.13 9.71 -1.49
C GLY A 142 -20.64 9.07 -2.80
N ILE A 143 -20.60 7.74 -2.91
CA ILE A 143 -20.09 7.05 -4.10
C ILE A 143 -21.10 7.14 -5.26
N SER A 144 -20.73 7.88 -6.30
CA SER A 144 -21.51 7.98 -7.53
C SER A 144 -21.41 6.72 -8.41
N LYS A 145 -22.42 6.50 -9.25
CA LYS A 145 -22.41 5.44 -10.27
C LYS A 145 -21.18 5.60 -11.19
N GLY A 146 -20.50 4.48 -11.49
CA GLY A 146 -19.29 4.49 -12.32
C GLY A 146 -18.00 4.83 -11.57
N THR A 147 -18.05 5.01 -10.25
CA THR A 147 -16.85 5.07 -9.40
C THR A 147 -16.31 3.66 -9.14
N LEU A 148 -15.01 3.48 -9.38
CA LEU A 148 -14.24 2.33 -8.91
C LEU A 148 -13.85 2.54 -7.45
N VAL A 149 -13.90 1.46 -6.67
CA VAL A 149 -13.59 1.44 -5.24
C VAL A 149 -12.47 0.45 -5.01
N LEU A 150 -11.28 0.93 -4.64
CA LEU A 150 -10.16 0.09 -4.23
C LEU A 150 -10.07 0.10 -2.71
N LEU A 151 -9.88 -1.06 -2.11
CA LEU A 151 -9.86 -1.25 -0.67
C LEU A 151 -8.73 -2.18 -0.23
N ALA A 152 -8.07 -1.82 0.87
CA ALA A 152 -7.11 -2.65 1.56
C ALA A 152 -7.28 -2.57 3.09
N SER A 153 -7.30 -3.72 3.76
CA SER A 153 -7.33 -3.81 5.22
C SER A 153 -5.98 -3.51 5.86
N TYR A 154 -6.00 -3.03 7.10
CA TYR A 154 -4.83 -2.90 7.97
C TYR A 154 -5.20 -3.20 9.42
N ASP A 155 -4.48 -4.12 10.07
CA ASP A 155 -4.69 -4.57 11.45
C ASP A 155 -6.07 -5.23 11.68
N ASP A 156 -7.16 -4.47 11.81
CA ASP A 156 -8.51 -5.00 11.97
C ASP A 156 -9.55 -4.24 11.13
N PRO A 157 -10.13 -4.87 10.08
CA PRO A 157 -11.12 -4.24 9.23
C PRO A 157 -12.57 -4.39 9.70
N ALA A 158 -12.86 -5.15 10.77
CA ALA A 158 -14.20 -5.72 10.95
C ALA A 158 -14.92 -5.43 12.27
N THR A 159 -14.24 -5.10 13.37
CA THR A 159 -14.88 -4.99 14.70
C THR A 159 -16.07 -4.02 14.72
N LYS A 160 -16.01 -2.92 13.96
CA LYS A 160 -17.06 -1.91 13.84
C LYS A 160 -17.95 -2.07 12.60
N LEU A 161 -17.70 -3.04 11.71
CA LEU A 161 -18.51 -3.24 10.51
C LEU A 161 -19.92 -3.75 10.87
N ASN A 162 -20.90 -2.87 10.71
CA ASN A 162 -22.32 -3.16 10.87
C ASN A 162 -22.97 -3.67 9.57
N ASP A 163 -24.22 -4.12 9.67
CA ASP A 163 -24.97 -4.68 8.54
C ASP A 163 -25.13 -3.69 7.37
N GLU A 164 -25.31 -2.40 7.67
CA GLU A 164 -25.40 -1.35 6.65
C GLU A 164 -24.11 -1.24 5.83
N ALA A 165 -22.95 -1.14 6.48
CA ALA A 165 -21.66 -1.07 5.80
C ALA A 165 -21.38 -2.35 4.98
N ARG A 166 -21.71 -3.52 5.54
CA ARG A 166 -21.57 -4.81 4.85
C ARG A 166 -22.47 -4.91 3.62
N GLN A 167 -23.69 -4.38 3.69
CA GLN A 167 -24.60 -4.31 2.55
C GLN A 167 -24.05 -3.38 1.48
N LEU A 168 -23.57 -2.18 1.85
CA LEU A 168 -22.96 -1.24 0.90
C LEU A 168 -21.78 -1.85 0.14
N PHE A 169 -20.90 -2.60 0.81
CA PHE A 169 -19.82 -3.32 0.12
C PHE A 169 -20.33 -4.47 -0.76
N SER A 170 -21.38 -5.17 -0.32
CA SER A 170 -22.03 -6.21 -1.12
C SER A 170 -22.63 -5.68 -2.41
N ASP A 171 -23.21 -4.47 -2.36
CA ASP A 171 -23.78 -3.73 -3.50
C ASP A 171 -22.68 -3.21 -4.45
N LEU A 172 -21.50 -2.90 -3.92
CA LEU A 172 -20.30 -2.59 -4.71
C LEU A 172 -19.66 -3.85 -5.34
N GLY A 173 -20.20 -5.03 -5.07
CA GLY A 173 -19.80 -6.29 -5.70
C GLY A 173 -18.97 -7.23 -4.81
N SER A 174 -18.81 -6.96 -3.52
CA SER A 174 -18.08 -7.85 -2.60
C SER A 174 -18.83 -9.17 -2.36
N LYS A 175 -18.09 -10.27 -2.32
CA LYS A 175 -18.51 -11.61 -1.90
C LYS A 175 -18.29 -11.85 -0.41
N TYR A 176 -17.25 -11.23 0.16
CA TYR A 176 -16.79 -11.52 1.53
C TYR A 176 -17.23 -10.50 2.59
N ALA A 177 -17.77 -9.34 2.20
CA ALA A 177 -18.15 -8.28 3.14
C ALA A 177 -19.05 -8.77 4.29
N SER A 178 -20.01 -9.65 4.01
CA SER A 178 -20.92 -10.18 5.04
C SER A 178 -20.23 -11.08 6.08
N GLN A 179 -19.11 -11.71 5.73
CA GLN A 179 -18.40 -12.66 6.60
C GLN A 179 -17.09 -12.10 7.19
N MET A 180 -16.73 -10.85 6.88
CA MET A 180 -15.52 -10.21 7.41
C MET A 180 -15.50 -10.26 8.94
N GLY A 181 -14.44 -10.85 9.49
CA GLY A 181 -14.21 -11.02 10.92
C GLY A 181 -12.96 -10.30 11.44
N PHE A 182 -12.79 -10.33 12.76
CA PHE A 182 -11.71 -9.65 13.47
C PHE A 182 -10.32 -10.03 12.93
N ARG A 183 -9.57 -9.01 12.48
CA ARG A 183 -8.22 -9.12 11.89
C ARG A 183 -8.10 -9.99 10.64
N ASP A 184 -9.21 -10.31 9.99
CA ASP A 184 -9.15 -10.87 8.65
C ASP A 184 -8.40 -9.89 7.73
N ASN A 185 -7.62 -10.41 6.79
CA ASN A 185 -7.10 -9.58 5.71
C ASN A 185 -8.07 -9.57 4.53
N TRP A 186 -8.25 -8.40 3.92
CA TRP A 186 -9.18 -8.20 2.82
C TRP A 186 -8.68 -7.12 1.87
N ILE A 187 -8.68 -7.48 0.58
CA ILE A 187 -8.39 -6.56 -0.52
C ILE A 187 -9.46 -6.72 -1.58
N PHE A 188 -9.92 -5.61 -2.12
CA PHE A 188 -11.11 -5.57 -2.96
C PHE A 188 -11.03 -4.45 -3.98
N VAL A 189 -11.42 -4.75 -5.22
CA VAL A 189 -11.75 -3.74 -6.22
C VAL A 189 -13.19 -3.93 -6.63
N GLY A 190 -14.03 -2.96 -6.31
CA GLY A 190 -15.45 -2.95 -6.64
C GLY A 190 -15.85 -1.72 -7.45
N GLY A 191 -17.15 -1.55 -7.63
CA GLY A 191 -17.68 -0.36 -8.26
C GLY A 191 -19.19 -0.26 -8.15
N SER A 192 -19.69 0.97 -8.17
CA SER A 192 -21.13 1.22 -8.17
C SER A 192 -21.72 0.91 -9.56
N GLY A 193 -22.79 0.09 -9.58
CA GLY A 193 -23.49 -0.30 -10.79
C GLY A 193 -22.98 -1.59 -11.45
N LEU A 194 -22.19 -2.41 -10.76
CA LEU A 194 -21.84 -3.74 -11.22
C LEU A 194 -23.07 -4.65 -11.23
N LYS A 195 -23.25 -5.42 -12.32
CA LYS A 195 -24.33 -6.42 -12.42
C LYS A 195 -24.02 -7.70 -11.64
N ASN A 196 -22.73 -7.99 -11.46
CA ASN A 196 -22.23 -9.22 -10.87
C ASN A 196 -21.22 -8.90 -9.76
N LYS A 197 -20.89 -9.91 -8.95
CA LYS A 197 -19.80 -9.83 -7.97
C LYS A 197 -18.46 -9.54 -8.67
N SER A 198 -17.59 -8.81 -7.99
CA SER A 198 -16.28 -8.46 -8.53
C SER A 198 -15.41 -9.72 -8.69
N PRO A 199 -14.63 -9.84 -9.78
CA PRO A 199 -13.58 -10.84 -9.88
C PRO A 199 -12.32 -10.46 -9.09
N PHE A 200 -12.21 -9.22 -8.61
CA PHE A 200 -11.03 -8.68 -7.95
C PHE A 200 -11.27 -8.58 -6.45
N GLU A 201 -11.21 -9.71 -5.77
CA GLU A 201 -11.38 -9.77 -4.33
C GLU A 201 -10.61 -10.95 -3.74
N GLN A 202 -9.88 -10.71 -2.65
CA GLN A 202 -9.25 -11.74 -1.85
C GLN A 202 -9.52 -11.49 -0.37
N HIS A 203 -9.69 -12.58 0.38
CA HIS A 203 -9.93 -12.59 1.81
C HIS A 203 -9.08 -13.71 2.44
N LEU A 204 -8.49 -13.41 3.59
CA LEU A 204 -7.78 -14.40 4.39
C LEU A 204 -8.23 -14.27 5.84
N LYS A 205 -8.86 -15.34 6.33
CA LYS A 205 -9.42 -15.39 7.68
C LYS A 205 -8.30 -15.44 8.72
N ASN A 206 -8.49 -14.69 9.80
CA ASN A 206 -7.69 -14.83 11.00
C ASN A 206 -7.96 -16.19 11.66
N ASN A 207 -6.94 -17.04 11.73
CA ASN A 207 -7.01 -18.36 12.36
C ASN A 207 -5.68 -18.66 13.06
N GLN A 208 -5.72 -18.88 14.37
CA GLN A 208 -4.54 -19.12 15.21
C GLN A 208 -3.66 -20.26 14.70
N GLU A 209 -4.24 -21.29 14.07
CA GLU A 209 -3.50 -22.45 13.57
C GLU A 209 -2.74 -22.17 12.26
N THR A 210 -3.21 -21.23 11.45
CA THR A 210 -2.69 -20.97 10.10
C THR A 210 -2.08 -19.58 9.94
N ASN A 211 -2.14 -18.75 10.99
CA ASN A 211 -1.64 -17.39 10.94
C ASN A 211 -0.12 -17.36 10.75
N LYS A 212 0.33 -16.45 9.89
CA LYS A 212 1.76 -16.20 9.66
C LYS A 212 2.38 -15.34 10.76
N TYR A 213 1.60 -14.44 11.34
CA TYR A 213 2.01 -13.56 12.43
C TYR A 213 1.26 -13.93 13.71
N ASP A 214 1.81 -13.57 14.87
CA ASP A 214 1.16 -13.84 16.15
C ASP A 214 -0.17 -13.09 16.28
N GLY A 215 -1.28 -13.75 15.94
CA GLY A 215 -2.63 -13.18 15.99
C GLY A 215 -3.07 -12.40 14.74
N TRP A 216 -2.34 -12.47 13.62
CA TRP A 216 -2.76 -11.93 12.32
C TRP A 216 -2.41 -12.89 11.15
N PRO A 217 -3.28 -12.98 10.12
CA PRO A 217 -3.01 -13.75 8.92
C PRO A 217 -1.90 -13.12 8.05
N GLU A 218 -1.41 -13.87 7.06
CA GLU A 218 -0.48 -13.32 6.06
C GLU A 218 -1.11 -12.14 5.29
N LEU A 219 -0.29 -11.21 4.82
CA LEU A 219 -0.74 -10.14 3.93
C LEU A 219 -1.29 -10.71 2.62
N LEU A 220 -2.26 -10.02 2.05
CA LEU A 220 -2.79 -10.33 0.72
C LEU A 220 -2.15 -9.41 -0.32
N GLU A 221 -1.98 -9.94 -1.52
CA GLU A 221 -1.52 -9.19 -2.69
C GLU A 221 -2.38 -9.55 -3.90
N MET A 222 -2.87 -8.52 -4.60
CA MET A 222 -3.62 -8.67 -5.83
C MET A 222 -3.21 -7.59 -6.80
N GLU A 223 -2.94 -7.99 -8.04
CA GLU A 223 -2.71 -7.09 -9.16
C GLU A 223 -3.57 -7.54 -10.35
N GLY A 224 -3.96 -6.58 -11.19
CA GLY A 224 -4.83 -6.87 -12.32
C GLY A 224 -5.15 -5.66 -13.16
N CYS A 225 -5.95 -5.90 -14.21
CA CYS A 225 -6.42 -4.88 -15.13
C CYS A 225 -7.94 -4.75 -15.01
N VAL A 226 -8.44 -3.59 -14.56
CA VAL A 226 -9.88 -3.30 -14.51
C VAL A 226 -10.34 -2.67 -15.82
N PRO A 227 -11.44 -3.14 -16.44
CA PRO A 227 -11.99 -2.49 -17.64
C PRO A 227 -12.35 -1.04 -17.37
N LYS A 228 -12.03 -0.15 -18.33
CA LYS A 228 -12.57 1.21 -18.34
C LYS A 228 -14.08 1.13 -18.55
N LYS A 229 -14.82 1.93 -17.81
CA LYS A 229 -16.23 2.13 -18.11
C LYS A 229 -16.32 2.92 -19.42
N ILE A 230 -16.92 2.31 -20.43
CA ILE A 230 -17.28 2.99 -21.68
C ILE A 230 -18.75 3.36 -21.52
N ASP A 231 -19.04 4.66 -21.60
CA ASP A 231 -20.41 5.19 -21.52
C ASP A 231 -21.23 4.83 -22.76
#